data_AF-X1D5B4-F1
#
_entry.id   AF-X1D5B4-F1
#
_cell.length_a   1.000
_cell.length_b   1.000
_cell.length_c   1.000
_cell.angle_alpha   90.00
_cell.angle_beta   90.00
_cell.angle_gamma   90.00
#
_symmetry.space_group_name_H-M   'P 1'
#
loop_
_entity.id
_entity.type
_entity.pdbx_description
1 polymer ?
#
loop_
_entity_poly.entity_id
_entity_poly.type
_entity_poly.pdbx_seq_one_letter_code
_entity_poly.pdbx_strand_id
1 'polypeptide(L)'
;MIPPSPSQTPLPTIGQEVGVPIAPADPYPNRIDVNMLNSQKNGIVLTPVINDSIEGGRIQVSGFVIQQLGLGKGMLIGWEDPLTRAVGSARIDQATIAPTEIRMSRDTKEDTN
;
A
#
# COMPACT_ATOMS: atom_id res chain seq x y z
N MET A 1 8.08 -32.61 -52.84
CA MET A 1 6.98 -31.78 -52.30
C MET A 1 6.11 -32.70 -51.45
N ILE A 2 6.34 -32.76 -50.13
CA ILE A 2 5.57 -33.50 -49.10
C ILE A 2 5.83 -32.77 -47.75
N PRO A 3 4.83 -32.46 -46.91
CA PRO A 3 4.96 -31.53 -45.76
C PRO A 3 5.63 -32.15 -44.52
N PRO A 4 6.23 -31.34 -43.62
CA PRO A 4 6.80 -31.81 -42.37
C PRO A 4 5.72 -32.19 -41.33
N SER A 5 5.95 -33.30 -40.63
CA SER A 5 5.17 -33.82 -39.51
C SER A 5 5.05 -32.81 -38.34
N PRO A 6 3.97 -32.88 -37.55
CA PRO A 6 3.81 -32.06 -36.36
C PRO A 6 4.81 -32.47 -35.26
N SER A 7 5.65 -31.54 -34.82
CA SER A 7 6.47 -31.68 -33.62
C SER A 7 5.58 -31.82 -32.39
N GLN A 8 5.66 -32.99 -31.74
CA GLN A 8 4.99 -33.26 -30.48
C GLN A 8 5.54 -32.32 -29.39
N THR A 9 4.65 -31.58 -28.75
CA THR A 9 4.91 -30.82 -27.53
C THR A 9 5.33 -31.79 -26.42
N PRO A 10 6.48 -31.62 -25.74
CA PRO A 10 6.83 -32.50 -24.64
C PRO A 10 5.87 -32.27 -23.46
N LEU A 11 5.22 -33.34 -23.04
CA LEU A 11 4.41 -33.42 -21.83
C LEU A 11 5.36 -33.27 -20.62
N PRO A 12 5.03 -32.47 -19.58
CA PRO A 12 5.91 -32.35 -18.42
C PRO A 12 5.93 -33.66 -17.62
N THR A 13 7.11 -34.26 -17.54
CA THR A 13 7.46 -35.41 -16.70
C THR A 13 7.30 -35.05 -15.23
N ILE A 14 6.53 -35.86 -14.51
CA ILE A 14 6.41 -35.83 -13.05
C ILE A 14 7.74 -36.32 -12.45
N GLY A 15 8.36 -35.47 -11.62
CA GLY A 15 9.47 -35.87 -10.75
C GLY A 15 10.80 -35.18 -11.04
N GLN A 16 10.94 -33.92 -10.62
CA GLN A 16 12.22 -33.28 -10.33
C GLN A 16 11.97 -32.07 -9.41
N GLU A 17 11.67 -32.35 -8.14
CA GLU A 17 11.65 -31.33 -7.08
C GLU A 17 13.09 -30.93 -6.75
N VAL A 18 13.60 -29.94 -7.49
CA VAL A 18 14.69 -29.10 -6.99
C VAL A 18 14.10 -28.34 -5.81
N GLY A 19 14.62 -28.61 -4.60
CA GLY A 19 14.14 -28.05 -3.35
C GLY A 19 14.09 -26.53 -3.37
N VAL A 20 12.95 -25.97 -3.79
CA VAL A 20 12.58 -24.60 -3.48
C VAL A 20 12.26 -24.63 -1.98
N PRO A 21 12.92 -23.81 -1.14
CA PRO A 21 12.46 -23.63 0.22
C PRO A 21 10.97 -23.32 0.14
N ILE A 22 10.14 -24.21 0.69
CA ILE A 22 8.71 -23.99 0.81
C ILE A 22 8.60 -22.86 1.84
N ALA A 23 8.72 -21.62 1.37
CA ALA A 23 8.38 -20.47 2.18
C ALA A 23 6.93 -20.69 2.61
N PRO A 24 6.59 -20.51 3.90
CA PRO A 24 5.22 -20.58 4.34
C PRO A 24 4.39 -19.70 3.40
N ALA A 25 3.33 -20.27 2.81
CA ALA A 25 2.41 -19.49 2.00
C ALA A 25 1.97 -18.29 2.85
N ASP A 26 2.20 -17.06 2.35
CA ASP A 26 1.88 -15.85 3.12
C ASP A 26 0.40 -15.94 3.50
N PRO A 27 0.05 -15.92 4.80
CA PRO A 27 -1.35 -16.03 5.24
C PRO A 27 -2.20 -14.88 4.71
N TYR A 28 -1.59 -13.82 4.18
CA TYR A 28 -2.25 -12.68 3.57
C TYR A 28 -1.68 -12.43 2.16
N PRO A 29 -2.13 -13.19 1.15
CA PRO A 29 -1.64 -13.03 -0.23
C PRO A 29 -1.91 -11.63 -0.83
N ASN A 30 -2.77 -10.83 -0.19
CA ASN A 30 -3.10 -9.46 -0.59
C ASN A 30 -2.37 -8.38 0.25
N ARG A 31 -1.45 -8.76 1.15
CA ARG A 31 -0.69 -7.79 1.93
C ARG A 31 0.19 -6.96 0.99
N ILE A 32 0.04 -5.64 1.07
CA ILE A 32 0.95 -4.73 0.39
C ILE A 32 2.27 -4.73 1.18
N ASP A 33 3.38 -5.06 0.52
CA ASP A 33 4.71 -4.91 1.10
C ASP A 33 5.04 -3.41 1.26
N VAL A 34 5.21 -2.97 2.51
CA VAL A 34 5.51 -1.57 2.85
C VAL A 34 6.88 -1.15 2.29
N ASN A 35 7.83 -2.07 2.13
CA ASN A 35 9.12 -1.77 1.51
C ASN A 35 8.99 -1.52 0.02
N MET A 36 8.05 -2.22 -0.64
CA MET A 36 7.69 -1.95 -2.03
C MET A 36 7.08 -0.55 -2.17
N LEU A 37 6.19 -0.13 -1.25
CA LEU A 37 5.62 1.23 -1.23
C LEU A 37 6.70 2.31 -1.08
N ASN A 38 7.66 2.11 -0.18
CA ASN A 38 8.78 3.05 -0.01
C ASN A 38 9.69 3.10 -1.26
N SER A 39 9.73 2.03 -2.04
CA SER A 39 10.50 1.95 -3.29
C SER A 39 9.76 2.56 -4.49
N GLN A 40 8.47 2.90 -4.35
CA GLN A 40 7.73 3.61 -5.39
C GLN A 40 8.22 5.05 -5.52
N LYS A 41 8.10 5.61 -6.73
CA LYS A 41 8.49 7.00 -6.97
C LYS A 41 7.65 7.93 -6.10
N ASN A 42 8.32 8.66 -5.21
CA ASN A 42 7.71 9.51 -4.17
C ASN A 42 6.88 8.74 -3.13
N GLY A 43 7.16 7.46 -2.89
CA GLY A 43 6.57 6.71 -1.78
C GLY A 43 6.99 7.28 -0.42
N ILE A 44 6.09 7.23 0.56
CA ILE A 44 6.38 7.59 1.94
C ILE A 44 5.65 6.65 2.89
N VAL A 45 6.28 6.35 4.02
CA VAL A 45 5.68 5.62 5.13
C VAL A 45 5.48 6.60 6.28
N LEU A 46 4.24 6.69 6.76
CA LEU A 46 3.84 7.57 7.85
C LEU A 46 3.23 6.75 8.98
N THR A 47 3.53 7.13 10.21
CA THR A 47 2.93 6.56 11.41
C THR A 47 1.64 7.31 11.73
N PRO A 48 0.48 6.63 11.82
CA PRO A 48 -0.76 7.26 12.20
C PRO A 48 -0.75 7.63 13.69
N VAL A 49 -1.12 8.87 14.00
CA VAL A 49 -1.23 9.39 15.36
C VAL A 49 -2.64 9.94 15.56
N ILE A 50 -3.34 9.45 16.57
CA ILE A 50 -4.69 9.93 16.87
C ILE A 50 -4.61 11.26 17.59
N ASN A 51 -5.37 12.23 17.09
CA ASN A 51 -5.54 13.53 17.72
C ASN A 51 -7.03 13.87 17.77
N ASP A 52 -7.60 13.87 18.98
CA ASP A 52 -9.01 14.15 19.21
C ASP A 52 -9.41 15.61 18.93
N SER A 53 -8.44 16.50 18.67
CA SER A 53 -8.70 17.90 18.25
C SER A 53 -8.93 18.05 16.74
N ILE A 54 -8.78 16.98 15.96
CA ILE A 54 -9.01 16.99 14.51
C ILE A 54 -10.46 16.60 14.25
N GLU A 55 -11.19 17.43 13.51
CA GLU A 55 -12.52 17.10 13.02
C GLU A 55 -12.49 15.89 12.08
N GLY A 56 -13.53 15.05 12.13
CA GLY A 56 -13.67 13.90 11.23
C GLY A 56 -13.53 14.24 9.76
N GLY A 57 -12.92 13.34 8.98
CA GLY A 57 -12.69 13.53 7.55
C GLY A 57 -11.53 14.47 7.22
N ARG A 58 -10.67 14.78 8.20
CA ARG A 58 -9.43 15.54 8.02
C ARG A 58 -8.22 14.77 8.54
N ILE A 59 -7.10 14.99 7.87
CA ILE A 59 -5.80 14.53 8.31
C ILE A 59 -4.83 15.70 8.35
N GLN A 60 -3.88 15.66 9.26
CA GLN A 60 -2.78 16.60 9.30
C GLN A 60 -1.48 15.91 8.88
N VAL A 61 -0.77 16.54 7.95
CA VAL A 61 0.55 16.12 7.49
C VAL A 61 1.51 17.30 7.52
N SER A 62 2.80 17.02 7.63
CA SER A 62 3.83 18.06 7.60
C SER A 62 3.93 18.69 6.20
N GLY A 63 4.40 19.94 6.12
CA GLY A 63 4.67 20.59 4.84
C GLY A 63 5.69 19.85 3.97
N PHE A 64 6.63 19.13 4.58
CA PHE A 64 7.60 18.29 3.88
C PHE A 64 6.92 17.14 3.12
N VAL A 65 6.01 16.43 3.79
CA VAL A 65 5.22 15.33 3.20
C VAL A 65 4.37 15.85 2.04
N ILE A 66 3.73 17.01 2.21
CA ILE A 66 2.92 17.65 1.17
C ILE A 66 3.78 17.92 -0.07
N GLN A 67 4.97 18.50 0.10
CA GLN A 67 5.88 18.81 -1.00
C GLN A 67 6.43 17.54 -1.69
N GLN A 68 6.85 16.54 -0.92
CA GLN A 68 7.39 15.28 -1.44
C GLN A 68 6.35 14.52 -2.27
N LEU A 69 5.10 14.51 -1.82
CA LEU A 69 3.99 13.84 -2.51
C LEU A 69 3.32 14.70 -3.59
N GLY A 70 3.70 15.98 -3.73
CA GLY A 70 3.05 16.92 -4.65
C GLY A 70 1.59 17.19 -4.31
N LEU A 71 1.24 17.11 -3.03
CA LEU A 71 -0.12 17.33 -2.54
C LEU A 71 -0.37 18.81 -2.26
N GLY A 72 -1.63 19.16 -1.98
CA GLY A 72 -2.03 20.51 -1.60
C GLY A 72 -2.90 20.52 -0.36
N LYS A 73 -2.86 21.62 0.41
CA LYS A 73 -3.81 21.84 1.51
C LYS A 73 -5.25 21.81 0.96
N GLY A 74 -6.13 21.10 1.66
CA GLY A 74 -7.54 20.94 1.32
C GLY A 74 -7.82 19.86 0.25
N MET A 75 -6.78 19.29 -0.36
CA MET A 75 -6.90 18.20 -1.33
C MET A 75 -7.54 16.99 -0.68
N LEU A 76 -8.47 16.35 -1.39
CA LEU A 76 -9.06 15.09 -0.97
C LEU A 76 -8.10 13.96 -1.37
N ILE A 77 -7.70 13.15 -0.40
CA ILE A 77 -6.96 11.93 -0.66
C ILE A 77 -7.79 10.71 -0.27
N GLY A 78 -7.58 9.61 -0.98
CA GLY A 78 -8.03 8.29 -0.56
C GLY A 78 -6.86 7.49 0.00
N TRP A 79 -7.15 6.53 0.88
CA TRP A 79 -6.20 5.49 1.28
C TRP A 79 -6.90 4.14 1.33
N GLU A 80 -6.08 3.10 1.34
CA GLU A 80 -6.50 1.71 1.48
C GLU A 80 -5.65 1.09 2.59
N ASP A 81 -6.29 0.42 3.56
CA ASP A 81 -5.55 -0.40 4.53
C ASP A 81 -5.07 -1.69 3.84
N PRO A 82 -3.76 -1.95 3.80
CA PRO A 82 -3.22 -3.16 3.18
C PRO A 82 -3.65 -4.47 3.86
N LEU A 83 -4.11 -4.43 5.11
CA LEU A 83 -4.54 -5.65 5.82
C LEU A 83 -6.01 -5.98 5.54
N THR A 84 -6.90 -5.01 5.73
CA THR A 84 -8.37 -5.21 5.65
C THR A 84 -8.97 -4.87 4.29
N ARG A 85 -8.22 -4.15 3.43
CA ARG A 85 -8.71 -3.52 2.19
C ARG A 85 -9.78 -2.44 2.44
N ALA A 86 -9.94 -1.99 3.68
CA ALA A 86 -10.82 -0.87 4.00
C ALA A 86 -10.34 0.39 3.26
N VAL A 87 -11.26 1.11 2.65
CA VAL A 87 -10.98 2.34 1.92
C VAL A 87 -11.49 3.54 2.70
N GLY A 88 -10.64 4.54 2.85
CA GLY A 88 -10.97 5.79 3.53
C GLY A 88 -10.68 6.99 2.63
N SER A 89 -11.19 8.15 3.04
CA SER A 89 -10.80 9.42 2.42
C SER A 89 -10.82 10.55 3.43
N ALA A 90 -9.91 11.52 3.25
CA ALA A 90 -9.91 12.74 4.05
C ALA A 90 -9.31 13.91 3.29
N ARG A 91 -9.59 15.10 3.81
CA ARG A 91 -8.95 16.33 3.36
C ARG A 91 -7.67 16.58 4.11
N ILE A 92 -6.65 16.99 3.37
CA ILE A 92 -5.37 17.40 3.93
C ILE A 92 -5.49 18.75 4.63
N ASP A 93 -4.97 18.82 5.84
CA ASP A 93 -4.57 20.05 6.48
C ASP A 93 -3.06 20.03 6.73
N GLN A 94 -2.42 21.17 6.58
CA GLN A 94 -0.99 21.29 6.86
C GLN A 94 -0.80 21.65 8.33
N ALA A 95 0.02 20.90 9.04
CA ALA A 95 0.37 21.20 10.42
C ALA A 95 1.87 21.07 10.67
N THR A 96 2.35 21.72 11.74
CA THR A 96 3.73 21.57 12.22
C THR A 96 3.82 20.27 13.04
N ILE A 97 4.06 19.16 12.34
CA ILE A 97 4.21 17.81 12.91
C ILE A 97 5.45 17.11 12.32
N ALA A 98 5.84 15.98 12.88
CA ALA A 98 6.98 15.23 12.37
C ALA A 98 6.73 14.75 10.92
N PRO A 99 7.75 14.75 10.05
CA PRO A 99 7.60 14.32 8.65
C PRO A 99 7.39 12.80 8.49
N THR A 100 7.42 12.05 9.58
CA THR A 100 7.16 10.62 9.66
C THR A 100 5.78 10.30 10.22
N GLU A 101 4.94 11.31 10.46
CA GLU A 101 3.63 11.15 11.09
C GLU A 101 2.50 11.68 10.22
N ILE A 102 1.33 11.08 10.38
CA ILE A 102 0.05 11.58 9.89
C ILE A 102 -0.91 11.61 11.08
N ARG A 103 -1.46 12.79 11.39
CA ARG A 103 -2.48 12.88 12.46
C ARG A 103 -3.86 12.79 11.88
N MET A 104 -4.74 12.08 12.56
CA MET A 104 -6.13 11.89 12.13
C MET A 104 -7.06 11.83 13.34
N SER A 105 -8.35 12.09 13.12
CA SER A 105 -9.35 11.88 14.16
C SER A 105 -9.53 10.39 14.45
N ARG A 106 -10.15 10.07 15.60
CA ARG A 106 -10.52 8.69 15.93
C ARG A 106 -11.48 8.10 14.89
N ASP A 107 -12.52 8.84 14.53
CA ASP A 107 -13.51 8.41 13.53
C ASP A 107 -12.85 8.10 12.19
N THR A 108 -11.96 9.00 11.74
CA THR A 108 -11.22 8.85 10.48
C THR A 108 -10.35 7.58 10.48
N LYS A 109 -9.88 7.15 11.66
CA LYS A 109 -9.12 5.90 11.83
C LYS A 109 -10.06 4.69 11.89
N GLU A 110 -11.17 4.81 12.60
CA GLU A 110 -12.17 3.74 12.76
C GLU A 110 -12.90 3.40 11.45
N ASP A 111 -13.06 4.36 10.54
CA ASP A 111 -13.52 4.15 9.17
C ASP A 111 -12.59 3.24 8.34
N THR A 112 -11.46 2.80 8.90
CA THR A 112 -10.41 1.99 8.23
C THR A 112 -10.30 0.55 8.74
N ASN A 113 -11.35 -0.01 9.37
CA ASN A 113 -11.38 -1.39 9.90
C ASN A 113 -12.00 -2.42 8.94
#